data_AF-A0A0W1EM20-F1
#
_entry.id   AF-A0A0W1EM20-F1
#
_cell.length_a   1.000
_cell.length_b   1.000
_cell.length_c   1.000
_cell.angle_alpha   90.00
_cell.angle_beta   90.00
_cell.angle_gamma   90.00
#
_symmetry.space_group_name_H-M   'P 1'
#
loop_
_entity.id
_entity.type
_entity.pdbx_description
1 polymer ?
#
loop_
_entity_poly.entity_id
_entity_poly.type
_entity_poly.pdbx_seq_one_letter_code
_entity_poly.pdbx_strand_id
1 'polypeptide(L)'
;MTVSAAPLSHRARAVDIQPRKLLQDFAYSLVSVTCWLAINCLAAAGLILGLFVLMANASVDQFFVEAANLSNHYVAADDLRRSEFAEVLLYLFGGCVLFFCITRRGALMADKAPNQGEISND
;
A
#
# COMPACT_ATOMS: atom_id res chain seq x y z
N MET A 1 -53.00 23.11 37.43
CA MET A 1 -52.25 22.27 36.49
C MET A 1 -50.92 22.95 36.21
N THR A 2 -49.85 22.56 36.89
CA THR A 2 -48.51 23.13 36.74
C THR A 2 -47.71 22.23 35.80
N VAL A 3 -47.41 22.71 34.59
CA VAL A 3 -46.54 22.03 33.64
C VAL A 3 -45.09 22.31 34.07
N SER A 4 -44.45 21.30 34.67
CA SER A 4 -43.03 21.31 35.03
C SER A 4 -42.20 21.15 33.76
N ALA A 5 -41.50 22.21 33.34
CA ALA A 5 -40.60 22.18 32.20
C ALA A 5 -39.24 21.56 32.62
N ALA A 6 -38.88 20.42 32.03
CA ALA A 6 -37.59 19.78 32.25
C ALA A 6 -36.46 20.59 31.57
N PRO A 7 -35.32 20.86 32.24
CA PRO A 7 -34.20 21.53 31.60
C PRO A 7 -33.45 20.58 30.67
N LEU A 8 -33.44 20.89 29.36
CA LEU A 8 -32.59 20.25 28.35
C LEU A 8 -31.13 20.62 28.62
N SER A 9 -30.43 19.80 29.41
CA SER A 9 -28.99 19.90 29.58
C SER A 9 -28.29 19.36 28.34
N HIS A 10 -27.87 20.24 27.43
CA HIS A 10 -26.85 19.92 26.44
C HIS A 10 -25.55 19.59 27.19
N ARG A 11 -25.31 18.31 27.44
CA ARG A 11 -24.02 17.79 27.91
C ARG A 11 -23.00 18.02 26.78
N ALA A 12 -22.34 19.16 26.80
CA ALA A 12 -21.12 19.37 26.02
C ALA A 12 -20.11 18.33 26.49
N ARG A 13 -19.91 17.28 25.68
CA ARG A 13 -18.93 16.23 25.94
C ARG A 13 -17.56 16.88 25.80
N ALA A 14 -16.91 17.21 26.92
CA ALA A 14 -15.52 17.62 26.89
C ALA A 14 -14.73 16.53 26.17
N VAL A 15 -14.13 16.87 25.03
CA VAL A 15 -13.23 15.97 24.32
C VAL A 15 -11.96 15.92 25.15
N ASP A 16 -11.87 14.90 26.00
CA ASP A 16 -10.65 14.61 26.76
C ASP A 16 -9.60 14.07 25.77
N ILE A 17 -8.80 14.97 25.19
CA ILE A 17 -7.67 14.61 24.34
C ILE A 17 -6.53 14.20 25.27
N GLN A 18 -6.51 12.93 25.66
CA GLN A 18 -5.39 12.37 26.41
C GLN A 18 -4.16 12.27 25.49
N PRO A 19 -3.02 12.89 25.85
CA PRO A 19 -1.82 12.89 25.00
C PRO A 19 -1.28 11.47 24.75
N ARG A 20 -1.51 10.53 25.68
CA ARG A 20 -1.17 9.12 25.51
C ARG A 20 -1.93 8.47 24.36
N LYS A 21 -3.19 8.86 24.16
CA LYS A 21 -4.05 8.36 23.08
C LYS A 21 -3.58 8.88 21.73
N LEU A 22 -3.17 10.15 21.63
CA LEU A 22 -2.60 10.70 20.40
C LEU A 22 -1.30 9.99 19.98
N LEU A 23 -0.40 9.72 20.94
CA LEU A 23 0.82 8.98 20.65
C LEU A 23 0.54 7.53 20.24
N GLN A 24 -0.43 6.89 20.88
CA GLN A 24 -0.88 5.55 20.51
C GLN A 24 -1.49 5.52 19.10
N ASP A 25 -2.34 6.49 18.77
CA ASP A 25 -2.96 6.62 17.45
C ASP A 25 -1.89 6.88 16.37
N PHE A 26 -0.91 7.73 16.67
CA PHE A 26 0.21 8.00 15.77
C PHE A 26 1.09 6.76 15.55
N ALA A 27 1.46 6.06 16.63
CA ALA A 27 2.24 4.83 16.54
C ALA A 27 1.49 3.74 15.75
N TYR A 28 0.20 3.57 16.01
CA TYR A 28 -0.65 2.65 15.26
C TYR A 28 -0.76 3.04 13.78
N SER A 29 -0.91 4.33 13.50
CA SER A 29 -0.95 4.85 12.13
C SER A 29 0.37 4.58 11.41
N LEU A 30 1.52 4.82 12.04
CA LEU A 30 2.82 4.55 11.43
C LEU A 30 2.99 3.06 11.14
N VAL A 31 2.71 2.18 12.11
CA VAL A 31 2.84 0.73 11.92
C VAL A 31 1.90 0.24 10.82
N SER A 32 0.65 0.70 10.81
CA SER A 32 -0.33 0.29 9.80
C SER A 32 0.04 0.77 8.40
N VAL A 33 0.49 2.03 8.24
CA VAL A 33 0.96 2.56 6.96
C VAL A 33 2.22 1.83 6.50
N THR A 34 3.16 1.55 7.39
CA THR A 34 4.40 0.84 7.05
C THR A 34 4.12 -0.61 6.67
N CYS A 35 3.24 -1.30 7.40
CA CYS A 35 2.82 -2.66 7.08
C CYS A 35 2.09 -2.71 5.73
N TRP A 36 1.17 -1.76 5.50
CA TRP A 36 0.48 -1.62 4.23
C TRP A 36 1.46 -1.40 3.08
N LEU A 37 2.42 -0.47 3.23
CA LEU A 37 3.45 -0.22 2.23
C LEU A 37 4.33 -1.46 2.00
N ALA A 38 4.76 -2.13 3.07
CA ALA A 38 5.59 -3.33 3.01
C ALA A 38 4.93 -4.46 2.21
N ILE A 39 3.62 -4.68 2.38
CA ILE A 39 2.89 -5.68 1.60
C ILE A 39 2.87 -5.31 0.11
N ASN A 40 2.68 -4.03 -0.24
CA ASN A 40 2.71 -3.59 -1.63
C ASN A 40 4.12 -3.67 -2.23
N CYS A 41 5.16 -3.36 -1.45
CA CYS A 41 6.56 -3.59 -1.82
C CYS A 41 6.85 -5.07 -2.09
N LEU A 42 6.36 -5.95 -1.21
CA LEU A 42 6.51 -7.40 -1.37
C LEU A 42 5.78 -7.90 -2.63
N ALA A 43 4.58 -7.40 -2.90
CA ALA A 43 3.83 -7.71 -4.11
C ALA A 43 4.55 -7.24 -5.38
N ALA A 44 5.12 -6.02 -5.37
CA ALA A 44 5.91 -5.49 -6.48
C ALA A 44 7.19 -6.32 -6.72
N ALA A 45 7.92 -6.65 -5.66
CA ALA A 45 9.10 -7.52 -5.75
C ALA A 45 8.73 -8.91 -6.30
N GLY A 46 7.64 -9.49 -5.79
CA GLY A 46 7.12 -10.77 -6.27
C GLY A 46 6.67 -10.74 -7.73
N LEU A 47 6.06 -9.64 -8.20
CA LEU A 47 5.67 -9.47 -9.59
C LEU A 47 6.91 -9.42 -10.50
N ILE A 48 7.91 -8.61 -10.16
CA ILE A 48 9.15 -8.50 -10.96
C ILE A 48 9.87 -9.86 -10.99
N LEU A 49 9.98 -10.51 -9.83
CA LEU A 49 10.57 -11.85 -9.72
C LEU A 49 9.78 -12.87 -10.55
N GLY A 50 8.45 -12.82 -10.51
CA GLY A 50 7.57 -13.69 -11.28
C GLY A 50 7.71 -13.50 -12.78
N LEU A 51 7.83 -12.27 -13.26
CA LEU A 51 8.13 -11.96 -14.67
C LEU A 51 9.50 -12.52 -15.08
N PHE A 52 10.49 -12.44 -14.19
CA PHE A 52 11.81 -12.99 -14.44
C PHE A 52 11.80 -14.53 -14.47
N VAL A 53 11.01 -15.18 -13.60
CA VAL A 53 10.75 -16.63 -13.67
C VAL A 53 10.04 -17.01 -14.97
N LEU A 54 9.08 -16.20 -15.42
CA LEU A 54 8.38 -16.43 -16.69
C LEU A 54 9.33 -16.29 -17.89
N MET A 55 10.21 -15.29 -17.87
CA MET A 55 11.27 -15.11 -18.88
C MET A 55 12.21 -16.32 -18.92
N ALA A 56 12.50 -16.92 -17.77
CA ALA A 56 13.24 -18.16 -17.65
C ALA A 56 12.44 -19.43 -17.99
N ASN A 57 11.29 -19.31 -18.65
CA ASN A 57 10.41 -20.42 -19.01
C ASN A 57 9.99 -21.28 -17.79
N ALA A 58 9.84 -20.65 -16.61
CA ALA A 58 9.58 -21.31 -15.32
C ALA A 58 10.61 -22.40 -14.95
N SER A 59 11.80 -22.40 -15.56
CA SER A 59 12.90 -23.30 -15.25
C SER A 59 13.86 -22.64 -14.27
N VAL A 60 14.19 -23.36 -13.19
CA VAL A 60 15.16 -22.89 -12.19
C VAL A 60 16.57 -22.78 -12.81
N ASP A 61 16.96 -23.72 -13.67
CA ASP A 61 18.26 -23.69 -14.34
C ASP A 61 18.40 -22.46 -15.25
N GLN A 62 17.39 -22.20 -16.09
CA GLN A 62 17.39 -21.03 -16.97
C GLN A 62 17.33 -19.72 -16.17
N PHE A 63 16.62 -19.68 -15.05
CA PHE A 63 16.55 -18.51 -14.18
C PHE A 63 17.94 -18.11 -13.67
N PHE A 64 18.73 -19.07 -13.19
CA PHE A 64 20.07 -18.79 -12.72
C PHE A 64 21.04 -18.45 -13.85
N VAL A 65 20.86 -19.02 -15.04
CA VAL A 65 21.63 -18.64 -16.23
C VAL A 65 21.39 -17.19 -16.60
N GLU A 66 20.13 -16.76 -16.70
CA GLU A 66 19.78 -15.37 -17.01
C GLU A 66 20.22 -14.42 -15.88
N ALA A 67 20.10 -14.84 -14.61
CA ALA A 67 20.56 -14.05 -13.48
C ALA A 67 22.09 -13.87 -13.49
N ALA A 68 22.84 -14.92 -13.85
CA ALA A 68 24.28 -14.86 -14.00
C ALA A 68 24.69 -13.99 -15.19
N ASN A 69 23.94 -14.06 -16.29
CA ASN A 69 24.17 -13.21 -17.46
C ASN A 69 23.96 -11.73 -17.12
N LEU A 70 22.85 -11.42 -16.46
CA LEU A 70 22.53 -10.06 -15.99
C LEU A 70 23.59 -9.54 -15.02
N SER A 71 24.01 -10.35 -14.05
CA SER A 71 25.00 -9.94 -13.05
C SER A 71 26.38 -9.72 -13.67
N ASN A 72 26.82 -10.58 -14.59
CA ASN A 72 28.07 -10.40 -15.33
C ASN A 72 28.04 -9.11 -16.15
N HIS A 73 26.93 -8.82 -16.83
CA HIS A 73 26.77 -7.57 -17.57
C HIS A 73 26.76 -6.34 -16.67
N TYR A 74 26.11 -6.41 -15.50
CA TYR A 74 26.08 -5.31 -14.54
C TYR A 74 27.46 -5.02 -13.92
N VAL A 75 28.20 -6.06 -13.54
CA VAL A 75 29.56 -5.92 -12.98
C VAL A 75 30.57 -5.51 -14.05
N ALA A 76 30.39 -5.91 -15.30
CA ALA A 76 31.26 -5.46 -16.39
C ALA A 76 30.98 -4.01 -16.84
N ALA A 77 29.82 -3.43 -16.47
CA ALA A 77 29.43 -2.09 -16.88
C ALA A 77 30.15 -0.98 -16.08
N ASP A 78 30.40 0.15 -16.73
CA ASP A 78 30.91 1.37 -16.09
C ASP A 78 29.91 1.94 -15.08
N ASP A 79 30.40 2.73 -14.11
CA ASP A 79 29.57 3.27 -13.02
C ASP A 79 28.37 4.09 -13.49
N LEU A 80 28.52 4.84 -14.59
CA LEU A 80 27.42 5.61 -15.19
C LEU A 80 26.30 4.69 -15.73
N ARG A 81 26.64 3.54 -16.31
CA ARG A 81 25.65 2.59 -16.85
C ARG A 81 24.97 1.81 -15.73
N ARG A 82 25.68 1.56 -14.64
CA ARG A 82 25.11 0.96 -13.42
C ARG A 82 24.09 1.89 -12.77
N SER A 83 24.37 3.19 -12.70
CA SER A 83 23.41 4.16 -12.13
C SER A 83 22.13 4.25 -12.97
N GLU A 84 22.24 4.28 -14.30
CA GLU A 84 21.10 4.27 -15.21
C GLU A 84 20.25 2.99 -15.03
N PHE A 85 20.89 1.82 -14.95
CA PHE A 85 20.18 0.57 -14.69
C PHE A 85 19.46 0.60 -13.33
N ALA A 86 20.12 1.09 -12.29
CA ALA A 86 19.54 1.19 -10.95
C ALA A 86 18.35 2.17 -10.93
N GLU A 87 18.45 3.28 -11.65
CA GLU A 87 17.37 4.25 -11.80
C GLU A 87 16.16 3.65 -12.53
N VAL A 88 16.37 2.96 -13.66
CA VAL A 88 15.31 2.26 -14.38
C VAL A 88 14.65 1.19 -13.50
N LEU A 89 15.46 0.42 -12.75
CA LEU A 89 14.96 -0.60 -11.83
C LEU A 89 14.14 0.03 -10.69
N LEU A 90 14.57 1.18 -10.18
CA LEU A 90 13.84 1.94 -9.16
C LEU A 90 12.51 2.48 -9.72
N TYR A 91 12.48 3.01 -10.94
CA TYR A 91 11.22 3.45 -11.55
C TYR A 91 10.26 2.31 -11.82
N LEU A 92 10.77 1.16 -12.29
CA LEU A 92 9.95 -0.03 -12.48
C LEU A 92 9.36 -0.51 -11.14
N PHE A 93 10.21 -0.67 -10.13
CA PHE A 93 9.77 -1.11 -8.79
C PHE A 93 8.80 -0.10 -8.16
N GLY A 94 9.15 1.18 -8.14
CA GLY A 94 8.31 2.26 -7.63
C GLY A 94 6.99 2.36 -8.37
N GLY A 95 6.99 2.21 -9.69
CA GLY A 95 5.78 2.17 -10.52
C GLY A 95 4.86 1.00 -10.13
N CYS A 96 5.41 -0.20 -9.95
CA CYS A 96 4.64 -1.35 -9.46
C CYS A 96 4.09 -1.12 -8.05
N VAL A 97 4.88 -0.58 -7.12
CA VAL A 97 4.43 -0.26 -5.76
C VAL A 97 3.28 0.75 -5.80
N LEU A 98 3.41 1.83 -6.57
CA LEU A 98 2.35 2.83 -6.73
C LEU A 98 1.09 2.22 -7.34
N PHE A 99 1.25 1.37 -8.36
CA PHE A 99 0.13 0.66 -8.98
C PHE A 99 -0.64 -0.20 -7.95
N PHE A 100 0.06 -1.01 -7.14
CA PHE A 100 -0.56 -1.81 -6.09
C PHE A 100 -1.21 -0.95 -4.99
N CYS A 101 -0.53 0.13 -4.57
CA CYS A 101 -1.05 1.09 -3.62
C CYS A 101 -2.37 1.73 -4.08
N ILE A 102 -2.44 2.19 -5.34
CA ILE A 102 -3.63 2.83 -5.91
C ILE A 102 -4.78 1.83 -6.06
N THR A 103 -4.52 0.68 -6.68
CA THR A 103 -5.53 -0.36 -6.92
C THR A 103 -6.12 -0.91 -5.62
N ARG A 104 -5.28 -1.20 -4.62
CA ARG A 104 -5.73 -1.69 -3.32
C ARG A 104 -6.50 -0.64 -2.53
N ARG A 105 -6.08 0.63 -2.60
CA ARG A 105 -6.84 1.73 -2.00
C ARG A 105 -8.21 1.89 -2.67
N GLY A 106 -8.26 1.81 -4.00
CA GLY A 106 -9.50 1.86 -4.77
C GLY A 106 -10.46 0.75 -4.38
N ALA A 107 -9.98 -0.48 -4.23
CA ALA A 107 -10.79 -1.62 -3.78
C ALA A 107 -11.40 -1.40 -2.38
N LEU A 108 -10.61 -0.90 -1.42
CA LEU A 108 -11.10 -0.59 -0.07
C LEU A 108 -12.14 0.54 -0.05
N MET A 109 -12.04 1.50 -0.99
CA MET A 109 -13.01 2.59 -1.11
C MET A 109 -14.29 2.15 -1.84
N ALA A 110 -14.16 1.26 -2.83
CA ALA A 110 -15.29 0.71 -3.58
C ALA A 110 -16.18 -0.20 -2.71
N ASP A 111 -15.59 -1.01 -1.83
CA ASP A 111 -16.31 -1.82 -0.85
C ASP A 111 -17.17 -0.97 0.12
N LYS A 112 -16.74 0.27 0.37
CA LYS A 112 -17.45 1.24 1.21
C LYS A 112 -18.55 2.02 0.49
N ALA A 113 -18.69 1.90 -0.83
CA ALA A 113 -19.75 2.56 -1.58
C ALA A 113 -21.08 1.88 -1.23
N PRO A 114 -22.01 2.56 -0.56
CA PRO A 114 -23.27 1.95 -0.15
C PRO A 114 -24.11 1.62 -1.39
N ASN A 115 -24.76 0.45 -1.37
CA ASN A 115 -25.99 0.17 -2.12
C ASN A 115 -27.07 1.18 -1.68
N GLN A 116 -26.96 2.42 -2.12
CA GLN A 116 -27.86 3.52 -1.81
C GLN A 116 -28.91 3.67 -2.92
N GLY A 117 -29.43 2.54 -3.41
CA GLY A 117 -30.31 2.48 -4.58
C GLY A 117 -31.55 1.59 -4.45
N GLU A 118 -31.73 0.80 -3.39
CA GLU A 118 -32.92 -0.07 -3.22
C GLU A 118 -33.80 0.35 -2.04
N ILE A 119 -34.15 1.63 -1.96
CA ILE A 119 -35.36 2.06 -1.25
C ILE A 119 -36.15 2.96 -2.21
N SER A 120 -36.67 2.36 -3.29
CA SER A 120 -37.85 2.90 -3.99
C SER A 120 -39.06 2.23 -3.36
N ASN A 121 -39.83 3.03 -2.64
CA ASN A 121 -41.08 2.61 -2.03
C ASN A 121 -42.18 2.97 -3.03
N ASP A 122 -42.67 1.97 -3.76
CA ASP A 122 -43.95 2.00 -4.48
C ASP A 122 -44.73 0.73 -4.13
#